data_AF-A0A2V9W0R3-F1
#
_entry.id   AF-A0A2V9W0R3-F1
#
_cell.length_a   1.000
_cell.length_b   1.000
_cell.length_c   1.000
_cell.angle_alpha   90.00
_cell.angle_beta   90.00
_cell.angle_gamma   90.00
#
_symmetry.space_group_name_H-M   'P 1'
#
loop_
_entity.id
_entity.type
_entity.pdbx_description
1 polymer ?
#
loop_
_entity_poly.entity_id
_entity_poly.type
_entity_poly.pdbx_seq_one_letter_code
_entity_poly.pdbx_strand_id
1 'polypeptide(L)'
;QNGIIRGTKEYNNDEYLKGATPASSTRAFKEWTEGGKVFYKIRLKTLDPRNFKNSGDLGTLAVRYVVQAQGEKNTVLRIDAVFVEEFRHVTHPSNGSVEGAEYKDIHDHLESIELIKAETVEAQQGKQKLSAQSQPSAALENVPATAPVTQTPARTSTLAAPPTEATSAAPPSQTPEPHTLEQRVRDLRRQVQRLVKAPGAPLKSAPFHTATTLQSLPTGAEVLVVISTTYWLGVETHEGQHGWILRDDLELLP
;
A
#
# COMPACT_ATOMS: atom_id res chain seq x y z
N GLN A 1 -9.07 -9.20 7.63
CA GLN A 1 -9.20 -7.90 8.31
C GLN A 1 -9.86 -8.12 9.66
N ASN A 2 -9.45 -7.36 10.67
CA ASN A 2 -10.10 -7.30 11.97
C ASN A 2 -11.40 -6.46 11.89
N GLY A 3 -12.46 -6.89 12.58
CA GLY A 3 -13.74 -6.18 12.64
C GLY A 3 -13.72 -4.98 13.61
N ILE A 4 -12.61 -4.25 13.64
CA ILE A 4 -12.21 -3.32 14.71
C ILE A 4 -11.66 -2.04 14.07
N ILE A 5 -12.26 -0.88 14.30
CA ILE A 5 -11.67 0.43 13.93
C ILE A 5 -10.92 0.98 15.14
N ARG A 6 -9.65 1.35 14.95
CA ARG A 6 -8.74 1.87 15.98
C ARG A 6 -8.76 3.39 16.05
N GLY A 7 -8.15 3.96 17.09
CA GLY A 7 -8.04 5.42 17.27
C GLY A 7 -9.35 6.13 17.64
N THR A 8 -10.44 5.40 17.82
CA THR A 8 -11.75 5.87 18.26
C THR A 8 -12.48 4.81 19.09
N LYS A 9 -13.47 5.25 19.88
CA LYS A 9 -14.31 4.39 20.74
C LYS A 9 -15.63 5.07 21.08
N GLU A 10 -16.67 4.26 21.27
CA GLU A 10 -17.98 4.64 21.82
C GLU A 10 -17.87 4.84 23.34
N TYR A 11 -17.49 3.78 24.07
CA TYR A 11 -17.48 3.79 25.54
C TYR A 11 -16.08 4.04 26.12
N ASN A 12 -16.02 4.68 27.30
CA ASN A 12 -14.74 4.98 27.97
C ASN A 12 -13.89 3.74 28.26
N ASN A 13 -14.54 2.60 28.51
CA ASN A 13 -13.90 1.32 28.88
C ASN A 13 -13.37 0.55 27.67
N ASP A 14 -13.78 0.89 26.44
CA ASP A 14 -13.18 0.30 25.24
C ASP A 14 -11.82 0.94 24.94
N GLU A 15 -11.01 0.24 24.17
CA GLU A 15 -9.76 0.74 23.57
C GLU A 15 -9.96 1.07 22.08
N TYR A 16 -10.89 0.35 21.43
CA TYR A 16 -11.13 0.37 19.99
C TYR A 16 -12.59 0.01 19.67
N LEU A 17 -13.08 0.46 18.52
CA LEU A 17 -14.47 0.29 18.08
C LEU A 17 -14.69 -1.07 17.40
N LYS A 18 -15.40 -1.98 18.07
CA LYS A 18 -15.72 -3.33 17.56
C LYS A 18 -16.94 -3.33 16.62
N GLY A 19 -17.07 -4.36 15.79
CA GLY A 19 -18.25 -4.62 14.95
C GLY A 19 -18.21 -3.96 13.57
N ALA A 20 -17.05 -3.47 13.11
CA ALA A 20 -16.91 -2.86 11.79
C ALA A 20 -16.85 -3.92 10.69
N THR A 21 -17.54 -3.70 9.57
CA THR A 21 -17.61 -4.60 8.42
C THR A 21 -16.80 -4.07 7.24
N PRO A 22 -16.14 -4.94 6.45
CA PRO A 22 -15.50 -4.54 5.21
C PRO A 22 -16.53 -4.28 4.11
N ALA A 23 -16.28 -3.29 3.25
CA ALA A 23 -17.15 -2.94 2.14
C ALA A 23 -16.36 -2.44 0.91
N SER A 24 -16.96 -2.61 -0.27
CA SER A 24 -16.45 -2.08 -1.55
C SER A 24 -16.89 -0.65 -1.85
N SER A 25 -17.93 -0.16 -1.17
CA SER A 25 -18.50 1.19 -1.35
C SER A 25 -19.22 1.66 -0.08
N THR A 26 -19.37 2.97 0.10
CA THR A 26 -20.19 3.57 1.17
C THR A 26 -20.78 4.90 0.73
N ARG A 27 -21.91 5.30 1.35
CA ARG A 27 -22.52 6.64 1.16
C ARG A 27 -21.81 7.73 1.97
N ALA A 28 -20.99 7.36 2.95
CA ALA A 28 -20.28 8.29 3.83
C ALA A 28 -19.11 9.04 3.15
N PHE A 29 -18.65 8.56 1.98
CA PHE A 29 -17.65 9.21 1.16
C PHE A 29 -18.22 9.52 -0.23
N LYS A 30 -17.72 10.59 -0.85
CA LYS A 30 -17.85 10.78 -2.30
C LYS A 30 -17.12 9.65 -3.04
N GLU A 31 -17.61 9.33 -4.24
CA GLU A 31 -16.96 8.40 -5.17
C GLU A 31 -15.50 8.80 -5.42
N TRP A 32 -14.64 7.80 -5.60
CA TRP A 32 -13.19 7.99 -5.68
C TRP A 32 -12.70 7.99 -7.13
N THR A 33 -12.21 9.14 -7.58
CA THR A 33 -11.78 9.36 -8.98
C THR A 33 -10.25 9.49 -9.14
N GLU A 34 -9.48 9.64 -8.06
CA GLU A 34 -8.02 9.86 -8.10
C GLU A 34 -7.21 8.56 -8.40
N GLY A 35 -7.89 7.42 -8.67
CA GLY A 35 -7.26 6.14 -9.03
C GLY A 35 -6.60 5.38 -7.88
N GLY A 36 -6.12 4.16 -8.15
CA GLY A 36 -5.65 3.22 -7.13
C GLY A 36 -6.76 2.28 -6.63
N LYS A 37 -6.45 1.44 -5.64
CA LYS A 37 -7.36 0.40 -5.12
C LYS A 37 -7.99 0.85 -3.81
N VAL A 38 -9.31 0.99 -3.79
CA VAL A 38 -10.08 1.50 -2.64
C VAL A 38 -10.68 0.34 -1.83
N PHE A 39 -10.65 0.49 -0.51
CA PHE A 39 -11.34 -0.38 0.45
C PHE A 39 -12.06 0.47 1.49
N TYR A 40 -13.15 -0.04 2.06
CA TYR A 40 -13.87 0.62 3.14
C TYR A 40 -14.05 -0.31 4.34
N LYS A 41 -14.10 0.27 5.54
CA LYS A 41 -14.39 -0.39 6.82
C LYS A 41 -15.46 0.46 7.52
N ILE A 42 -16.67 -0.08 7.65
CA ILE A 42 -17.88 0.66 8.03
C ILE A 42 -18.41 0.11 9.36
N ARG A 43 -18.74 0.99 10.30
CA ARG A 43 -19.54 0.65 11.47
C ARG A 43 -20.84 1.46 11.43
N LEU A 44 -21.95 0.76 11.19
CA LEU A 44 -23.30 1.33 11.26
C LEU A 44 -23.74 1.44 12.72
N LYS A 45 -24.55 2.45 13.07
CA LYS A 45 -25.07 2.68 14.44
C LYS A 45 -23.96 2.83 15.48
N THR A 46 -22.99 3.70 15.18
CA THR A 46 -22.00 4.19 16.13
C THR A 46 -22.50 5.41 16.86
N LEU A 47 -22.30 5.45 18.17
CA LEU A 47 -22.80 6.48 19.09
C LEU A 47 -21.64 7.33 19.61
N ASP A 48 -21.66 8.63 19.30
CA ASP A 48 -20.62 9.63 19.65
C ASP A 48 -19.18 9.08 19.67
N PRO A 49 -18.62 8.70 18.50
CA PRO A 49 -17.27 8.17 18.43
C PRO A 49 -16.25 9.23 18.82
N ARG A 50 -15.44 8.96 19.86
CA ARG A 50 -14.34 9.86 20.26
C ARG A 50 -13.38 10.14 19.09
N ASN A 51 -12.71 11.29 19.14
CA ASN A 51 -11.79 11.82 18.11
C ASN A 51 -12.45 12.32 16.80
N PHE A 52 -13.78 12.35 16.76
CA PHE A 52 -14.55 13.18 15.83
C PHE A 52 -14.97 14.46 16.55
N LYS A 53 -15.03 15.59 15.85
CA LYS A 53 -15.46 16.88 16.44
C LYS A 53 -16.97 17.00 16.30
N ASN A 54 -17.66 17.45 17.36
CA ASN A 54 -19.10 17.72 17.37
C ASN A 54 -20.02 16.49 17.11
N SER A 55 -19.51 15.27 17.29
CA SER A 55 -20.11 13.98 16.90
C SER A 55 -21.25 13.45 17.78
N GLY A 56 -21.89 14.29 18.60
CA GLY A 56 -22.75 13.90 19.73
C GLY A 56 -24.12 13.29 19.39
N ASP A 57 -24.20 12.38 18.43
CA ASP A 57 -25.42 11.69 17.97
C ASP A 57 -25.11 10.25 17.53
N LEU A 58 -26.13 9.51 17.07
CA LEU A 58 -26.00 8.21 16.41
C LEU A 58 -25.71 8.40 14.91
N GLY A 59 -24.84 7.56 14.35
CA GLY A 59 -24.51 7.62 12.93
C GLY A 59 -23.77 6.41 12.39
N THR A 60 -23.14 6.59 11.23
CA THR A 60 -22.29 5.62 10.56
C THR A 60 -20.85 6.14 10.55
N LEU A 61 -19.93 5.39 11.14
CA LEU A 61 -18.49 5.62 10.97
C LEU A 61 -18.00 4.87 9.73
N ALA A 62 -17.22 5.54 8.88
CA ALA A 62 -16.55 4.91 7.76
C ALA A 62 -15.07 5.32 7.69
N VAL A 63 -14.20 4.33 7.54
CA VAL A 63 -12.79 4.53 7.17
C VAL A 63 -12.62 4.09 5.71
N ARG A 64 -11.98 4.94 4.91
CA ARG A 64 -11.56 4.66 3.53
C ARG A 64 -10.05 4.47 3.51
N TYR A 65 -9.61 3.42 2.85
CA TYR A 65 -8.21 3.15 2.53
C TYR A 65 -8.06 3.22 1.02
N VAL A 66 -7.13 4.01 0.51
CA VAL A 66 -6.74 4.01 -0.89
C VAL A 66 -5.28 3.60 -1.00
N VAL A 67 -5.04 2.51 -1.71
CA VAL A 67 -3.71 2.01 -2.03
C VAL A 67 -3.34 2.51 -3.42
N GLN A 68 -2.40 3.46 -3.51
CA GLN A 68 -1.93 4.04 -4.76
C GLN A 68 -0.47 3.61 -5.02
N ALA A 69 -0.23 2.88 -6.11
CA ALA A 69 1.13 2.61 -6.57
C ALA A 69 1.74 3.92 -7.11
N GLN A 70 2.94 4.29 -6.62
CA GLN A 70 3.52 5.60 -6.86
C GLN A 70 4.98 5.49 -7.32
N GLY A 71 5.13 5.12 -8.59
CA GLY A 71 6.38 4.61 -9.15
C GLY A 71 6.41 3.08 -9.16
N GLU A 72 7.57 2.50 -9.46
CA GLU A 72 7.71 1.04 -9.61
C GLU A 72 7.82 0.28 -8.28
N LYS A 73 8.27 0.94 -7.22
CA LYS A 73 8.65 0.31 -5.93
C LYS A 73 7.85 0.81 -4.74
N ASN A 74 7.30 2.02 -4.81
CA ASN A 74 6.66 2.68 -3.67
C ASN A 74 5.14 2.57 -3.80
N THR A 75 4.45 2.43 -2.67
CA THR A 75 2.99 2.45 -2.58
C THR A 75 2.58 3.38 -1.45
N VAL A 76 1.73 4.36 -1.74
CA VAL A 76 1.20 5.28 -0.73
C VAL A 76 -0.17 4.80 -0.28
N LEU A 77 -0.35 4.71 1.04
CA LEU A 77 -1.60 4.36 1.68
C LEU A 77 -2.27 5.64 2.18
N ARG A 78 -3.25 6.15 1.44
CA ARG A 78 -4.12 7.23 1.95
C ARG A 78 -5.18 6.61 2.86
N ILE A 79 -5.35 7.15 4.07
CA ILE A 79 -6.46 6.81 4.95
C ILE A 79 -7.25 8.10 5.23
N ASP A 80 -8.56 8.04 5.02
CA ASP A 80 -9.49 9.08 5.44
C ASP A 80 -10.54 8.44 6.39
N ALA A 81 -10.85 9.06 7.54
CA ALA A 81 -11.92 8.59 8.42
C ALA A 81 -12.99 9.68 8.65
N VAL A 82 -14.26 9.32 8.48
CA VAL A 82 -15.42 10.22 8.67
C VAL A 82 -16.55 9.53 9.41
N PHE A 83 -17.19 10.26 10.31
CA PHE A 83 -18.44 9.89 10.96
C PHE A 83 -19.58 10.71 10.36
N VAL A 84 -20.69 10.06 9.99
CA VAL A 84 -21.87 10.72 9.41
C VAL A 84 -23.09 10.43 10.27
N GLU A 85 -23.73 11.47 10.79
CA GLU A 85 -24.92 11.35 11.63
C GLU A 85 -26.12 10.79 10.86
N GLU A 86 -26.87 9.86 11.45
CA GLU A 86 -27.98 9.18 10.77
C GLU A 86 -29.16 10.14 10.50
N PHE A 87 -29.45 11.04 11.44
CA PHE A 87 -30.59 11.96 11.33
C PHE A 87 -30.24 13.21 10.50
N ARG A 88 -29.24 13.98 10.92
CA ARG A 88 -28.90 15.27 10.30
C ARG A 88 -27.98 15.14 9.07
N HIS A 89 -27.45 13.95 8.79
CA HIS A 89 -26.53 13.68 7.67
C HIS A 89 -25.24 14.55 7.70
N VAL A 90 -24.92 15.13 8.87
CA VAL A 90 -23.71 15.95 9.05
C VAL A 90 -22.49 15.05 9.04
N THR A 91 -21.49 15.41 8.24
CA THR A 91 -20.21 14.70 8.16
C THR A 91 -19.18 15.36 9.07
N HIS A 92 -18.70 14.59 10.03
CA HIS A 92 -17.63 14.95 10.96
C HIS A 92 -16.33 14.23 10.54
N PRO A 93 -15.27 14.93 10.12
CA PRO A 93 -13.98 14.30 9.84
C PRO A 93 -13.26 13.93 11.14
N SER A 94 -12.40 12.90 11.09
CA SER A 94 -11.53 12.58 12.22
C SER A 94 -10.47 13.67 12.44
N ASN A 95 -9.92 13.72 13.65
CA ASN A 95 -8.82 14.60 14.00
C ASN A 95 -7.42 14.07 13.58
N GLY A 96 -7.35 12.93 12.89
CA GLY A 96 -6.13 12.19 12.52
C GLY A 96 -5.88 10.93 13.38
N SER A 97 -6.53 10.81 14.54
CA SER A 97 -6.27 9.70 15.48
C SER A 97 -6.67 8.33 14.93
N VAL A 98 -7.73 8.27 14.12
CA VAL A 98 -8.20 7.01 13.51
C VAL A 98 -7.25 6.59 12.38
N GLU A 99 -6.90 7.53 11.50
CA GLU A 99 -5.97 7.33 10.40
C GLU A 99 -4.60 6.85 10.90
N GLY A 100 -4.06 7.49 11.95
CA GLY A 100 -2.77 7.12 12.54
C GLY A 100 -2.78 5.76 13.23
N ALA A 101 -3.87 5.41 13.92
CA ALA A 101 -3.98 4.14 14.64
C ALA A 101 -4.25 2.95 13.70
N GLU A 102 -5.03 3.15 12.63
CA GLU A 102 -5.21 2.15 11.57
C GLU A 102 -3.92 1.98 10.76
N TYR A 103 -3.17 3.05 10.47
CA TYR A 103 -1.86 2.96 9.83
C TYR A 103 -0.87 2.15 10.66
N LYS A 104 -0.80 2.39 11.99
CA LYS A 104 0.11 1.64 12.86
C LYS A 104 -0.21 0.14 12.83
N ASP A 105 -1.47 -0.25 12.94
CA ASP A 105 -1.89 -1.66 12.86
C ASP A 105 -1.55 -2.31 11.52
N ILE A 106 -1.64 -1.56 10.42
CA ILE A 106 -1.24 -2.04 9.09
C ILE A 106 0.29 -2.18 8.99
N HIS A 107 1.06 -1.23 9.51
CA HIS A 107 2.53 -1.24 9.50
C HIS A 107 3.09 -2.35 10.39
N ASP A 108 2.65 -2.44 11.65
CA ASP A 108 3.01 -3.51 12.60
C ASP A 108 2.73 -4.90 12.00
N HIS A 109 1.61 -5.04 11.27
CA HIS A 109 1.23 -6.30 10.63
C HIS A 109 2.08 -6.62 9.39
N LEU A 110 2.51 -5.61 8.62
CA LEU A 110 3.42 -5.80 7.49
C LEU A 110 4.82 -6.20 7.95
N GLU A 111 5.37 -5.52 8.98
CA GLU A 111 6.65 -5.89 9.62
C GLU A 111 6.59 -7.34 10.13
N SER A 112 5.51 -7.71 10.85
CA SER A 112 5.29 -9.08 11.31
C SER A 112 5.28 -10.10 10.17
N ILE A 113 4.67 -9.76 9.03
CA ILE A 113 4.63 -10.62 7.83
C ILE A 113 6.03 -10.74 7.20
N GLU A 114 6.85 -9.70 7.24
CA GLU A 114 8.21 -9.71 6.67
C GLU A 114 9.20 -10.51 7.52
N LEU A 115 9.11 -10.41 8.85
CA LEU A 115 9.83 -11.29 9.77
C LEU A 115 9.50 -12.78 9.53
N ILE A 116 8.20 -13.12 9.43
CA ILE A 116 7.75 -14.50 9.16
C ILE A 116 8.22 -14.99 7.77
N LYS A 117 8.24 -14.11 6.74
CA LYS A 117 8.80 -14.46 5.42
C LYS A 117 10.30 -14.73 5.51
N ALA A 118 11.07 -13.92 6.24
CA ALA A 118 12.51 -14.09 6.40
C ALA A 118 12.83 -15.44 7.07
N GLU A 119 12.20 -15.72 8.22
CA GLU A 119 12.34 -17.00 8.93
C GLU A 119 11.95 -18.20 8.03
N THR A 120 10.87 -18.06 7.26
CA THR A 120 10.43 -19.10 6.30
C THR A 120 11.47 -19.36 5.22
N VAL A 121 12.13 -18.32 4.68
CA VAL A 121 13.19 -18.46 3.67
C VAL A 121 14.45 -19.09 4.28
N GLU A 122 14.85 -18.69 5.49
CA GLU A 122 16.01 -19.31 6.16
C GLU A 122 15.76 -20.77 6.52
N ALA A 123 14.56 -21.12 7.02
CA ALA A 123 14.15 -22.49 7.30
C ALA A 123 14.11 -23.37 6.03
N GLN A 124 13.72 -22.80 4.88
CA GLN A 124 13.79 -23.48 3.58
C GLN A 124 15.24 -23.67 3.12
N GLN A 125 16.09 -22.65 3.21
CA GLN A 125 17.52 -22.77 2.87
C GLN A 125 18.25 -23.77 3.78
N GLY A 126 17.94 -23.81 5.08
CA GLY A 126 18.48 -24.78 6.02
C GLY A 126 18.12 -26.21 5.64
N LYS A 127 16.85 -26.47 5.33
CA LYS A 127 16.39 -27.77 4.82
C LYS A 127 17.04 -28.15 3.49
N GLN A 128 17.18 -27.21 2.56
CA GLN A 128 17.88 -27.45 1.28
C GLN A 128 19.35 -27.83 1.50
N LYS A 129 20.10 -27.07 2.31
CA LYS A 129 21.51 -27.36 2.65
C LYS A 129 21.67 -28.74 3.32
N LEU A 130 20.80 -29.07 4.28
CA LEU A 130 20.78 -30.39 4.92
C LEU A 130 20.48 -31.53 3.92
N SER A 131 19.55 -31.33 2.98
CA SER A 131 19.26 -32.33 1.95
C SER A 131 20.41 -32.53 0.95
N ALA A 132 21.10 -31.45 0.55
CA ALA A 132 22.25 -31.50 -0.35
C ALA A 132 23.48 -32.16 0.31
N GLN A 133 23.68 -31.98 1.61
CA GLN A 133 24.78 -32.58 2.37
C GLN A 133 24.52 -34.05 2.76
N SER A 134 23.32 -34.59 2.49
CA SER A 134 22.89 -35.95 2.85
C SER A 134 22.90 -36.94 1.69
N GLN A 135 23.65 -36.68 0.62
CA GLN A 135 23.88 -37.64 -0.47
C GLN A 135 25.24 -38.37 -0.31
N PRO A 136 25.28 -39.58 0.27
CA PRO A 136 26.41 -40.49 0.06
C PRO A 136 26.37 -41.07 -1.36
N SER A 137 27.54 -41.25 -1.98
CA SER A 137 27.66 -41.84 -3.31
C SER A 137 27.20 -43.30 -3.34
N ALA A 138 26.33 -43.65 -4.29
CA ALA A 138 26.01 -45.03 -4.66
C ALA A 138 26.09 -45.17 -6.18
N ALA A 139 27.25 -45.62 -6.67
CA ALA A 139 27.51 -45.93 -8.07
C ALA A 139 28.40 -47.17 -8.16
N LEU A 140 28.24 -47.95 -9.24
CA LEU A 140 28.81 -49.28 -9.55
C LEU A 140 28.03 -50.49 -8.99
N GLU A 141 27.27 -51.14 -9.89
CA GLU A 141 27.54 -52.53 -10.30
C GLU A 141 26.97 -52.75 -11.74
N ASN A 142 27.37 -53.83 -12.43
CA ASN A 142 27.44 -53.92 -13.90
C ASN A 142 26.14 -54.06 -14.74
N VAL A 143 26.31 -53.68 -16.03
CA VAL A 143 25.51 -53.99 -17.24
C VAL A 143 25.76 -55.44 -17.75
N PRO A 144 25.14 -55.98 -18.84
CA PRO A 144 24.26 -55.41 -19.88
C PRO A 144 22.84 -56.05 -19.87
N ALA A 145 21.94 -55.97 -20.87
CA ALA A 145 21.92 -55.51 -22.28
C ALA A 145 20.53 -54.88 -22.62
N THR A 146 20.10 -54.48 -23.82
CA THR A 146 20.48 -54.76 -25.24
C THR A 146 20.17 -53.54 -26.14
N ALA A 147 20.75 -53.47 -27.34
CA ALA A 147 20.51 -52.47 -28.40
C ALA A 147 20.35 -53.21 -29.78
N PRO A 148 20.04 -52.58 -30.95
CA PRO A 148 20.14 -51.15 -31.27
C PRO A 148 19.12 -50.57 -32.31
N VAL A 149 19.37 -49.33 -32.77
CA VAL A 149 18.87 -48.60 -33.98
C VAL A 149 17.34 -48.30 -34.08
N THR A 150 16.82 -47.29 -34.81
CA THR A 150 17.33 -46.58 -36.02
C THR A 150 16.75 -45.15 -36.23
N GLN A 151 17.58 -44.20 -36.68
CA GLN A 151 17.32 -42.98 -37.50
C GLN A 151 16.23 -41.91 -37.18
N THR A 152 16.70 -40.67 -36.99
CA THR A 152 16.19 -39.42 -37.61
C THR A 152 16.77 -39.24 -39.03
N PRO A 153 16.39 -38.21 -39.85
CA PRO A 153 15.25 -37.26 -39.82
C PRO A 153 14.48 -37.17 -41.16
N ALA A 154 13.45 -36.30 -41.27
CA ALA A 154 12.95 -35.81 -42.55
C ALA A 154 12.36 -34.37 -42.48
N ARG A 155 12.63 -33.55 -43.50
CA ARG A 155 11.93 -32.27 -43.80
C ARG A 155 11.71 -32.15 -45.32
N THR A 156 10.48 -31.86 -45.75
CA THR A 156 10.09 -31.20 -47.01
C THR A 156 8.56 -31.02 -46.94
N SER A 157 7.95 -29.82 -46.95
CA SER A 157 8.02 -28.66 -47.87
C SER A 157 7.14 -28.81 -49.11
N THR A 158 5.89 -28.31 -49.06
CA THR A 158 5.15 -27.87 -50.26
C THR A 158 4.25 -26.65 -49.95
N LEU A 159 4.08 -25.81 -50.97
CA LEU A 159 3.22 -24.62 -51.20
C LEU A 159 1.89 -24.54 -50.40
N ALA A 160 1.26 -23.37 -50.17
CA ALA A 160 1.13 -22.24 -51.11
C ALA A 160 0.83 -20.85 -50.49
N ALA A 161 1.10 -19.82 -51.30
CA ALA A 161 0.62 -18.42 -51.26
C ALA A 161 0.76 -17.86 -52.70
N PRO A 162 0.31 -16.65 -53.09
CA PRO A 162 -0.43 -15.60 -52.36
C PRO A 162 -1.73 -15.20 -53.14
N PRO A 163 -2.04 -13.92 -53.45
CA PRO A 163 -2.44 -12.79 -52.59
C PRO A 163 -3.88 -12.26 -52.87
N THR A 164 -4.46 -11.50 -51.94
CA THR A 164 -5.29 -10.32 -52.29
C THR A 164 -5.25 -9.28 -51.16
N GLU A 165 -5.17 -8.00 -51.49
CA GLU A 165 -5.25 -6.88 -50.55
C GLU A 165 -6.72 -6.45 -50.32
N ALA A 166 -7.09 -6.08 -49.09
CA ALA A 166 -8.17 -5.11 -48.83
C ALA A 166 -8.14 -4.58 -47.38
N THR A 167 -7.57 -3.39 -47.23
CA THR A 167 -7.75 -2.41 -46.16
C THR A 167 -8.98 -2.55 -45.26
N SER A 168 -8.74 -2.61 -43.94
CA SER A 168 -9.60 -1.95 -42.94
C SER A 168 -8.77 -1.53 -41.73
N ALA A 169 -8.99 -0.31 -41.24
CA ALA A 169 -8.06 0.38 -40.37
C ALA A 169 -7.90 -0.28 -38.99
N ALA A 170 -6.66 -0.59 -38.61
CA ALA A 170 -6.30 -0.68 -37.20
C ALA A 170 -6.33 0.73 -36.59
N PRO A 171 -6.89 0.92 -35.38
CA PRO A 171 -6.67 2.16 -34.64
C PRO A 171 -5.17 2.32 -34.33
N PRO A 172 -4.65 3.55 -34.25
CA PRO A 172 -3.22 3.76 -34.04
C PRO A 172 -2.79 3.20 -32.68
N SER A 173 -1.92 2.19 -32.71
CA SER A 173 -1.16 1.76 -31.54
C SER A 173 -0.32 2.93 -31.04
N GLN A 174 -0.80 3.61 -30.00
CA GLN A 174 -0.04 4.66 -29.33
C GLN A 174 1.12 4.01 -28.57
N THR A 175 2.26 3.90 -29.24
CA THR A 175 3.54 3.65 -28.57
C THR A 175 3.74 4.76 -27.54
N PRO A 176 3.83 4.46 -26.23
CA PRO A 176 4.03 5.50 -25.24
C PRO A 176 5.46 6.03 -25.38
N GLU A 177 5.58 7.24 -25.90
CA GLU A 177 6.85 7.99 -26.03
C GLU A 177 7.66 7.90 -24.72
N PRO A 178 8.96 7.51 -24.75
CA PRO A 178 9.73 7.26 -23.54
C PRO A 178 9.79 8.49 -22.62
N HIS A 179 9.81 9.69 -23.21
CA HIS A 179 9.74 10.95 -22.50
C HIS A 179 8.49 11.12 -21.63
N THR A 180 7.35 10.51 -22.00
CA THR A 180 6.16 10.52 -21.14
C THR A 180 6.30 9.62 -19.91
N LEU A 181 7.05 8.51 -20.02
CA LEU A 181 7.37 7.66 -18.88
C LEU A 181 8.35 8.38 -17.93
N GLU A 182 9.41 8.96 -18.48
CA GLU A 182 10.43 9.72 -17.73
C GLU A 182 9.82 10.94 -17.01
N GLN A 183 8.93 11.68 -17.69
CA GLN A 183 8.17 12.77 -17.10
C GLN A 183 7.28 12.27 -15.96
N ARG A 184 6.52 11.19 -16.20
CA ARG A 184 5.61 10.61 -15.21
C ARG A 184 6.34 10.02 -14.00
N VAL A 185 7.52 9.43 -14.17
CA VAL A 185 8.37 8.97 -13.05
C VAL A 185 8.90 10.15 -12.24
N ARG A 186 9.29 11.26 -12.89
CA ARG A 186 9.66 12.51 -12.20
C ARG A 186 8.48 13.10 -11.43
N ASP A 187 7.30 13.20 -12.02
CA ASP A 187 6.12 13.74 -11.34
C ASP A 187 5.63 12.84 -10.20
N LEU A 188 5.61 11.51 -10.39
CA LEU A 188 5.32 10.55 -9.32
C LEU A 188 6.33 10.69 -8.17
N ARG A 189 7.63 10.82 -8.47
CA ARG A 189 8.68 11.05 -7.46
C ARG A 189 8.47 12.36 -6.70
N ARG A 190 8.23 13.47 -7.40
CA ARG A 190 7.91 14.79 -6.79
C ARG A 190 6.64 14.76 -5.94
N GLN A 191 5.73 13.83 -6.22
CA GLN A 191 4.50 13.61 -5.46
C GLN A 191 4.71 12.71 -4.21
N VAL A 192 5.70 11.80 -4.17
CA VAL A 192 6.04 11.04 -2.94
C VAL A 192 7.02 11.82 -2.07
N GLN A 193 8.09 12.33 -2.70
CA GLN A 193 9.25 12.90 -2.03
C GLN A 193 9.05 14.41 -1.87
N ARG A 194 9.12 14.87 -0.61
CA ARG A 194 8.90 16.27 -0.22
C ARG A 194 10.10 16.84 0.50
N LEU A 195 10.19 18.16 0.51
CA LEU A 195 11.18 18.92 1.29
C LEU A 195 10.53 19.49 2.56
N VAL A 196 11.25 19.44 3.66
CA VAL A 196 10.92 20.17 4.90
C VAL A 196 11.16 21.67 4.70
N LYS A 197 10.15 22.47 4.95
CA LYS A 197 10.17 23.93 4.72
C LYS A 197 10.90 24.67 5.84
N ALA A 198 11.34 25.89 5.55
CA ALA A 198 11.95 26.75 6.56
C ALA A 198 10.94 27.09 7.69
N PRO A 199 11.34 27.03 8.98
CA PRO A 199 12.71 26.88 9.51
C PRO A 199 13.16 25.43 9.77
N GLY A 200 12.33 24.43 9.47
CA GLY A 200 12.48 23.04 9.90
C GLY A 200 11.16 22.53 10.51
N ALA A 201 10.99 21.22 10.62
CA ALA A 201 9.72 20.61 11.05
C ALA A 201 9.91 19.48 12.09
N PRO A 202 9.06 19.38 13.12
CA PRO A 202 9.11 18.31 14.10
C PRO A 202 8.47 17.02 13.56
N LEU A 203 9.29 15.98 13.37
CA LEU A 203 8.81 14.61 13.10
C LEU A 203 8.18 14.06 14.39
N LYS A 204 6.87 13.81 14.40
CA LYS A 204 6.11 13.37 15.58
C LYS A 204 5.80 11.87 15.57
N SER A 205 5.55 11.31 16.75
CA SER A 205 5.15 9.90 16.90
C SER A 205 3.72 9.58 16.45
N ALA A 206 2.84 10.59 16.34
CA ALA A 206 1.44 10.43 15.96
C ALA A 206 0.87 11.72 15.30
N PRO A 207 -0.22 11.63 14.52
CA PRO A 207 -0.80 12.75 13.77
C PRO A 207 -1.66 13.68 14.64
N PHE A 208 -1.07 14.27 15.67
CA PHE A 208 -1.69 15.34 16.47
C PHE A 208 -0.64 16.22 17.16
N HIS A 209 -0.97 17.50 17.38
CA HIS A 209 0.02 18.50 17.81
C HIS A 209 0.70 18.16 19.16
N THR A 210 -0.03 17.54 20.09
CA THR A 210 0.48 17.11 21.40
C THR A 210 1.27 15.79 21.39
N ALA A 211 1.46 15.16 20.22
CA ALA A 211 2.30 13.97 20.11
C ALA A 211 3.79 14.29 20.33
N THR A 212 4.52 13.35 20.92
CA THR A 212 5.96 13.45 21.16
C THR A 212 6.73 13.69 19.86
N THR A 213 7.62 14.67 19.86
CA THR A 213 8.58 14.86 18.76
C THR A 213 9.67 13.80 18.86
N LEU A 214 9.84 13.01 17.80
CA LEU A 214 10.89 11.98 17.65
C LEU A 214 12.22 12.59 17.20
N GLN A 215 12.16 13.48 16.22
CA GLN A 215 13.30 14.13 15.57
C GLN A 215 12.88 15.54 15.14
N SER A 216 13.81 16.50 15.07
CA SER A 216 13.56 17.79 14.41
C SER A 216 14.29 17.79 13.08
N LEU A 217 13.55 17.79 11.98
CA LEU A 217 14.15 17.77 10.64
C LEU A 217 14.61 19.18 10.22
N PRO A 218 15.80 19.32 9.64
CA PRO A 218 16.29 20.59 9.12
C PRO A 218 15.49 21.03 7.88
N THR A 219 15.58 22.33 7.57
CA THR A 219 15.10 22.86 6.28
C THR A 219 15.79 22.13 5.11
N GLY A 220 15.03 21.76 4.09
CA GLY A 220 15.53 21.03 2.93
C GLY A 220 15.74 19.53 3.14
N ALA A 221 15.33 18.96 4.29
CA ALA A 221 15.35 17.51 4.46
C ALA A 221 14.36 16.83 3.50
N GLU A 222 14.86 15.87 2.71
CA GLU A 222 14.02 15.01 1.86
C GLU A 222 13.31 13.94 2.71
N VAL A 223 11.99 13.84 2.56
CA VAL A 223 11.15 12.83 3.22
C VAL A 223 10.21 12.15 2.22
N LEU A 224 9.96 10.86 2.43
CA LEU A 224 9.08 10.04 1.60
C LEU A 224 7.70 9.94 2.25
N VAL A 225 6.63 10.40 1.58
CA VAL A 225 5.26 10.26 2.09
C VAL A 225 4.81 8.80 1.95
N VAL A 226 4.57 8.12 3.07
CA VAL A 226 4.06 6.73 3.11
C VAL A 226 2.55 6.69 3.36
N ILE A 227 2.05 7.62 4.18
CA ILE A 227 0.61 7.85 4.39
C ILE A 227 0.22 9.33 4.26
N SER A 228 -0.87 9.58 3.55
CA SER A 228 -1.55 10.88 3.53
C SER A 228 -2.86 10.82 4.33
N THR A 229 -3.07 11.85 5.15
CA THR A 229 -4.36 12.17 5.80
C THR A 229 -4.79 13.60 5.42
N THR A 230 -5.86 14.10 6.01
CA THR A 230 -6.36 15.48 5.82
C THR A 230 -5.31 16.54 6.17
N TYR A 231 -4.67 16.43 7.33
CA TYR A 231 -3.77 17.48 7.90
C TYR A 231 -2.34 17.01 8.14
N TRP A 232 -2.13 15.69 8.28
CA TRP A 232 -0.83 15.10 8.58
C TRP A 232 -0.37 14.18 7.46
N LEU A 233 0.92 14.21 7.19
CA LEU A 233 1.60 13.25 6.33
C LEU A 233 2.47 12.37 7.23
N GLY A 234 2.24 11.07 7.18
CA GLY A 234 3.17 10.10 7.77
C GLY A 234 4.27 9.84 6.76
N VAL A 235 5.50 10.08 7.18
CA VAL A 235 6.68 10.11 6.33
C VAL A 235 7.78 9.21 6.87
N GLU A 236 8.63 8.76 5.96
CA GLU A 236 9.87 8.04 6.21
C GLU A 236 11.05 8.96 5.83
N THR A 237 12.05 9.07 6.72
CA THR A 237 13.30 9.79 6.43
C THR A 237 14.28 8.90 5.66
N HIS A 238 15.36 9.47 5.11
CA HIS A 238 16.42 8.67 4.47
C HIS A 238 17.10 7.64 5.41
N GLU A 239 16.90 7.77 6.73
CA GLU A 239 17.42 6.88 7.78
C GLU A 239 16.45 5.71 8.06
N GLY A 240 15.32 5.62 7.34
CA GLY A 240 14.22 4.70 7.63
C GLY A 240 13.35 5.12 8.83
N GLN A 241 13.62 6.28 9.46
CA GLN A 241 12.85 6.71 10.61
C GLN A 241 11.46 7.18 10.16
N HIS A 242 10.44 6.52 10.70
CA HIS A 242 9.04 6.83 10.45
C HIS A 242 8.48 7.83 11.47
N GLY A 243 7.60 8.73 11.01
CA GLY A 243 6.86 9.64 11.89
C GLY A 243 5.89 10.55 11.13
N TRP A 244 5.39 11.59 11.78
CA TRP A 244 4.30 12.43 11.28
C TRP A 244 4.69 13.90 11.24
N ILE A 245 4.41 14.56 10.12
CA ILE A 245 4.65 15.99 9.91
C ILE A 245 3.36 16.65 9.40
N LEU A 246 3.16 17.94 9.68
CA LEU A 246 2.02 18.69 9.15
C LEU A 246 2.15 18.82 7.62
N ARG A 247 1.01 18.74 6.94
CA ARG A 247 0.92 18.85 5.46
C ARG A 247 1.50 20.17 4.93
N ASP A 248 1.42 21.23 5.72
CA ASP A 248 1.81 22.60 5.35
C ASP A 248 3.29 22.90 5.60
N ASP A 249 3.95 22.10 6.45
CA ASP A 249 5.40 22.12 6.74
C ASP A 249 6.23 21.43 5.65
N LEU A 250 5.58 20.74 4.70
CA LEU A 250 6.22 19.95 3.63
C LEU A 250 5.85 20.46 2.24
N GLU A 251 6.83 20.95 1.48
CA GLU A 251 6.67 21.37 0.09
C GLU A 251 7.00 20.26 -0.91
N LEU A 252 6.44 20.37 -2.11
CA LEU A 252 6.77 19.47 -3.22
C LEU A 252 8.19 19.79 -3.71
N LEU A 253 8.91 18.76 -4.17
CA LEU A 253 10.17 18.98 -4.88
C LEU A 253 9.95 19.89 -6.11
N PRO A 254 10.88 20.81 -6.43
CA PRO A 254 10.86 21.62 -7.64
C PRO A 254 10.58 20.83 -8.92
#